data_AF-A0A9Q0XR56-F1
#
_entry.id   AF-A0A9Q0XR56-F1
#
_cell.length_a   1.000
_cell.length_b   1.000
_cell.length_c   1.000
_cell.angle_alpha   90.00
_cell.angle_beta   90.00
_cell.angle_gamma   90.00
#
_symmetry.space_group_name_H-M   'P 1'
#
loop_
_entity.id
_entity.type
_entity.pdbx_description
1 polymer ?
#
loop_
_entity_poly.entity_id
_entity_poly.type
_entity_poly.pdbx_seq_one_letter_code
_entity_poly.pdbx_strand_id
1 'polypeptide(L)'
;MAELQMLLEEEIPSGKRALLESYQNLTRVADYCENNYIQATDKRKALEETKAYTTQSLASVAYQINALANNVLQLLDIQASQLRRMESSINHISQ
;
A
#
# COMPACT_ATOMS: atom_id res chain seq x y z
N MET A 1 9.60 -5.68 -20.32
CA MET A 1 10.80 -5.87 -19.48
C MET A 1 11.00 -4.68 -18.55
N ALA A 2 11.01 -3.43 -19.05
CA ALA A 2 11.13 -2.23 -18.20
C ALA A 2 10.01 -2.10 -17.15
N GLU A 3 8.75 -2.35 -17.53
CA GLU A 3 7.60 -2.31 -16.61
C GLU A 3 7.68 -3.36 -15.49
N LEU A 4 8.08 -4.59 -15.83
CA LEU A 4 8.29 -5.67 -14.86
C LEU A 4 9.38 -5.29 -13.84
N GLN A 5 10.47 -4.69 -14.33
CA GLN A 5 11.59 -4.26 -13.49
C GLN A 5 11.16 -3.12 -12.55
N MET A 6 10.43 -2.14 -13.07
CA MET A 6 9.89 -1.03 -12.25
C MET A 6 8.97 -1.54 -11.14
N LEU A 7 8.06 -2.47 -11.45
CA LEU A 7 7.19 -3.10 -10.45
C LEU A 7 7.99 -3.81 -9.35
N LEU A 8 9.00 -4.60 -9.73
CA LEU A 8 9.79 -5.42 -8.81
C LEU A 8 10.78 -4.63 -7.96
N GLU A 9 11.47 -3.65 -8.57
CA GLU A 9 12.58 -2.94 -7.93
C GLU A 9 12.13 -1.66 -7.23
N GLU A 10 11.02 -1.06 -7.65
CA GLU A 10 10.59 0.25 -7.16
C GLU A 10 9.17 0.22 -6.57
N GLU A 11 8.14 -0.02 -7.38
CA GLU A 11 6.76 0.28 -6.98
C GLU A 11 6.24 -0.62 -5.87
N ILE A 12 6.43 -1.94 -5.99
CA ILE A 12 6.00 -2.90 -4.95
C ILE A 12 6.84 -2.73 -3.67
N PRO A 13 8.19 -2.65 -3.71
CA PRO A 13 8.99 -2.37 -2.53
C PRO A 13 8.65 -1.04 -1.86
N SER A 14 8.39 0.01 -2.64
CA SER A 14 7.98 1.33 -2.14
C SER A 14 6.62 1.27 -1.47
N GLY A 15 5.61 0.67 -2.11
CA GLY A 15 4.27 0.50 -1.54
C GLY A 15 4.29 -0.32 -0.25
N LYS A 16 5.11 -1.37 -0.18
CA LYS A 16 5.33 -2.15 1.05
C LYS A 16 5.97 -1.31 2.16
N ARG A 17 7.01 -0.52 1.85
CA ARG A 17 7.63 0.40 2.81
C ARG A 17 6.64 1.44 3.33
N ALA A 18 5.85 2.04 2.44
CA ALA A 18 4.81 3.00 2.83
C ALA A 18 3.78 2.39 3.79
N LEU A 19 3.37 1.14 3.60
CA LEU A 19 2.49 0.45 4.55
C LEU A 19 3.15 0.21 5.92
N LEU A 20 4.44 -0.14 5.96
CA LEU A 20 5.20 -0.31 7.21
C LEU A 20 5.37 1.02 7.95
N GLU A 21 5.63 2.11 7.21
CA GLU A 21 5.69 3.46 7.76
C GLU A 21 4.31 3.89 8.29
N SER A 22 3.23 3.63 7.55
CA SER A 22 1.86 3.88 8.02
C SER A 22 1.57 3.17 9.33
N TYR A 23 1.99 1.92 9.49
CA TYR A 23 1.83 1.20 10.76
C TYR A 23 2.45 1.97 11.94
N GLN A 24 3.71 2.40 11.81
CA GLN A 24 4.40 3.17 12.85
C GLN A 24 3.78 4.56 13.07
N ASN A 25 3.35 5.22 11.99
CA ASN A 25 2.72 6.54 12.05
C ASN A 25 1.38 6.48 12.77
N LEU A 26 0.57 5.46 12.49
CA LEU A 26 -0.75 5.29 13.08
C LEU A 26 -0.70 4.99 14.57
N THR A 27 0.33 4.27 15.04
CA THR A 27 0.58 4.13 16.49
C THR A 27 0.80 5.50 17.13
N ARG A 28 1.66 6.34 16.53
CA ARG A 28 1.91 7.70 17.04
C ARG A 28 0.68 8.61 16.98
N VAL A 29 -0.13 8.49 15.93
CA VAL A 29 -1.40 9.22 15.81
C VAL A 29 -2.38 8.79 16.89
N ALA A 30 -2.47 7.50 17.19
CA ALA A 30 -3.32 6.99 18.26
C ALA A 30 -2.87 7.54 19.63
N ASP A 31 -1.57 7.45 19.93
CA ASP A 31 -1.00 7.99 21.17
C ASP A 31 -1.25 9.50 21.29
N TYR A 32 -1.09 10.24 20.18
CA TYR A 32 -1.39 11.67 20.15
C TYR A 32 -2.87 11.95 20.43
N CYS A 33 -3.79 11.25 19.76
CA CYS A 33 -5.22 11.46 19.94
C CYS A 33 -5.66 11.22 21.39
N GLU A 34 -5.16 10.15 22.01
CA GLU A 34 -5.42 9.85 23.42
C GLU A 34 -4.89 10.95 24.35
N ASN A 35 -3.59 11.29 24.22
CA ASN A 35 -2.97 12.31 25.06
C ASN A 35 -3.61 13.69 24.89
N ASN A 36 -3.91 14.09 23.65
CA ASN A 36 -4.61 15.33 23.33
C ASN A 36 -5.99 15.34 24.00
N TYR A 37 -6.74 14.24 23.90
CA TYR A 37 -8.04 14.14 24.56
C TYR A 37 -7.92 14.24 26.08
N ILE A 38 -6.93 13.60 26.71
CA ILE A 38 -6.72 13.66 28.17
C ILE A 38 -6.36 15.09 28.62
N GLN A 39 -5.47 15.77 27.89
CA GLN A 39 -4.93 17.07 28.29
C GLN A 39 -5.81 18.26 27.89
N ALA A 40 -6.61 18.14 26.83
CA ALA A 40 -7.41 19.25 26.32
C ALA A 40 -8.47 19.72 27.32
N THR A 41 -8.60 21.04 27.47
CA THR A 41 -9.70 21.67 28.24
C THR A 41 -11.04 21.48 27.54
N ASP A 42 -11.07 21.56 26.20
CA ASP A 42 -12.26 21.31 25.38
C ASP A 42 -12.24 19.88 24.81
N LYS A 43 -12.93 18.98 25.49
CA LYS A 43 -13.04 17.57 25.09
C LYS A 43 -13.81 17.36 23.78
N ARG A 44 -14.77 18.24 23.45
CA ARG A 44 -15.53 18.10 22.19
C ARG A 44 -14.62 18.37 21.01
N LYS A 45 -13.82 19.44 21.08
CA LYS A 45 -12.86 19.76 20.04
C LYS A 45 -11.82 18.65 19.84
N ALA A 46 -11.23 18.13 20.92
CA ALA A 46 -10.26 17.04 20.84
C ALA A 46 -10.85 15.74 20.26
N LEU A 47 -12.14 15.45 20.56
CA LEU A 47 -12.83 14.31 19.96
C LEU A 47 -13.06 14.50 18.46
N GLU A 48 -13.47 15.68 18.01
CA GLU A 48 -13.64 15.95 16.58
C GLU A 48 -12.31 15.85 15.82
N GLU A 49 -11.20 16.30 16.42
CA GLU A 49 -9.86 16.11 15.87
C GLU A 49 -9.50 14.61 15.76
N THR A 50 -9.81 13.82 16.79
CA THR A 50 -9.60 12.36 16.78
C THR A 50 -10.42 11.68 15.67
N LYS A 51 -11.67 12.09 15.46
CA LYS A 51 -12.51 11.58 14.36
C LYS A 51 -11.93 11.92 12.99
N ALA A 52 -11.38 13.13 12.83
CA ALA A 52 -10.71 13.54 11.61
C ALA A 52 -9.48 12.66 11.32
N TYR A 53 -8.61 12.46 12.32
CA TYR A 53 -7.47 11.54 12.19
C TYR A 53 -7.90 10.11 11.89
N THR A 54 -8.98 9.63 12.50
CA THR A 54 -9.52 8.28 12.25
C THR A 54 -9.96 8.14 10.79
N THR A 55 -10.68 9.13 10.27
CA THR A 55 -11.15 9.14 8.87
C THR A 55 -9.98 9.18 7.89
N GLN A 56 -9.00 10.05 8.15
CA GLN A 56 -7.81 10.17 7.32
C GLN A 56 -6.98 8.88 7.33
N SER A 57 -6.83 8.26 8.50
CA SER A 57 -6.09 7.00 8.68
C SER A 57 -6.73 5.86 7.89
N LEU A 58 -8.05 5.73 7.98
CA LEU A 58 -8.81 4.73 7.22
C LEU A 58 -8.63 4.92 5.71
N ALA A 59 -8.79 6.14 5.21
CA ALA A 59 -8.63 6.45 3.79
C ALA A 59 -7.20 6.18 3.30
N SER A 60 -6.19 6.57 4.10
CA SER A 60 -4.78 6.41 3.75
C SER A 60 -4.39 4.93 3.63
N VAL A 61 -4.74 4.10 4.61
CA VAL A 61 -4.41 2.68 4.59
C VAL A 61 -5.15 1.95 3.47
N ALA A 62 -6.44 2.25 3.27
CA ALA A 62 -7.22 1.66 2.18
C ALA A 62 -6.61 1.96 0.81
N TYR A 63 -6.18 3.21 0.59
CA TYR A 63 -5.52 3.61 -0.65
C TYR A 63 -4.20 2.86 -0.86
N GLN A 64 -3.35 2.80 0.17
CA GLN A 64 -2.04 2.13 0.08
C GLN A 64 -2.19 0.62 -0.20
N ILE A 65 -3.14 -0.05 0.46
CA ILE A 65 -3.44 -1.46 0.20
C ILE A 65 -3.93 -1.65 -1.24
N ASN A 66 -4.87 -0.82 -1.69
CA ASN A 66 -5.39 -0.90 -3.06
C ASN A 66 -4.28 -0.69 -4.10
N ALA A 67 -3.42 0.32 -3.92
CA ALA A 67 -2.32 0.58 -4.83
C ALA A 67 -1.36 -0.61 -4.92
N LEU A 68 -0.93 -1.15 -3.77
CA LEU A 68 -0.02 -2.30 -3.74
C LEU A 68 -0.67 -3.56 -4.36
N ALA A 69 -1.96 -3.80 -4.11
CA ALA A 69 -2.68 -4.92 -4.69
C ALA A 69 -2.72 -4.83 -6.22
N ASN A 70 -3.00 -3.66 -6.79
CA ASN A 70 -2.99 -3.46 -8.24
C ASN A 70 -1.62 -3.72 -8.85
N ASN A 71 -0.54 -3.21 -8.24
CA ASN A 71 0.82 -3.44 -8.73
C ASN A 71 1.19 -4.94 -8.68
N VAL A 72 0.78 -5.66 -7.64
CA VAL A 72 1.01 -7.12 -7.56
C VAL A 72 0.22 -7.88 -8.61
N LEU A 73 -1.04 -7.53 -8.86
CA LEU A 73 -1.83 -8.15 -9.93
C LEU A 73 -1.19 -7.92 -11.30
N GLN A 74 -0.77 -6.68 -11.59
CA GLN A 74 -0.08 -6.34 -12.83
C GLN A 74 1.22 -7.12 -13.01
N LEU A 75 2.01 -7.27 -11.94
CA LEU A 75 3.21 -8.10 -11.94
C LEU A 75 2.89 -9.54 -12.37
N LEU A 76 1.87 -10.16 -11.78
CA LEU A 76 1.47 -11.53 -12.08
C LEU A 76 0.96 -11.68 -13.52
N ASP A 77 0.18 -10.72 -14.02
CA ASP A 77 -0.32 -10.73 -15.40
C ASP A 77 0.83 -10.64 -16.42
N ILE A 78 1.82 -9.78 -16.17
CA ILE A 78 3.01 -9.67 -17.01
C ILE A 78 3.78 -11.00 -17.02
N GLN A 79 4.05 -11.59 -15.86
CA GLN A 79 4.77 -12.86 -15.76
C GLN A 79 4.01 -14.01 -16.45
N ALA A 80 2.68 -14.11 -16.26
CA ALA A 80 1.86 -15.11 -16.93
C ALA A 80 1.87 -14.93 -18.46
N SER A 81 1.92 -13.70 -18.96
CA SER A 81 2.07 -13.44 -20.40
C SER A 81 3.44 -13.86 -20.94
N GLN A 82 4.51 -13.69 -20.15
CA GLN A 82 5.87 -14.08 -20.53
C GLN A 82 6.00 -15.60 -20.61
N LEU A 83 5.44 -16.33 -19.66
CA LEU A 83 5.44 -17.80 -19.67
C LEU A 83 4.72 -18.35 -20.90
N ARG A 84 3.53 -17.81 -21.25
CA ARG A 84 2.81 -18.21 -22.47
C ARG A 84 3.61 -17.98 -23.75
N ARG A 85 4.36 -16.87 -23.84
CA ARG A 85 5.24 -16.62 -24.99
C ARG A 85 6.40 -17.61 -25.04
N MET A 86 7.00 -17.91 -23.89
CA MET A 86 8.11 -18.87 -23.79
C MET A 86 7.66 -20.28 -24.19
N GLU A 87 6.49 -20.72 -23.73
CA GLU A 87 5.87 -21.98 -24.15
C GLU A 87 5.68 -22.04 -25.66
N SER A 88 5.14 -20.98 -26.28
CA SER A 88 5.00 -20.88 -27.73
C SER A 88 6.34 -20.97 -28.45
N SER A 89 7.37 -20.26 -27.98
CA SER A 89 8.72 -20.33 -28.54
C SER A 89 9.33 -21.74 -28.45
N ILE A 90 9.13 -22.44 -27.34
CA ILE A 90 9.58 -23.83 -27.17
C ILE A 90 8.85 -24.76 -28.15
N ASN A 91 7.53 -24.60 -28.30
CA ASN A 91 6.75 -25.39 -29.25
C ASN A 91 7.22 -25.20 -30.70
N HIS A 92 7.62 -23.98 -31.08
CA HIS A 92 8.20 -23.71 -32.40
C HIS A 92 9.60 -24.33 -32.59
N ILE A 93 10.41 -24.43 -31.53
CA ILE A 93 11.74 -25.10 -31.58
C ILE A 93 11.59 -26.63 -31.66
N SER A 94 10.54 -27.16 -31.05
CA SER A 94 10.27 -28.61 -31.01
C SER A 94 9.69 -29.17 -32.33
N GLN A 95 9.28 -28.31 -33.26
CA GLN A 95 8.78 -28.67 -34.60
C GLN A 95 9.93 -28.70 -35.61
#